data_AF-A0A3B0VW89-F1
#
_entry.id   AF-A0A3B0VW89-F1
#
_cell.length_a   1.000
_cell.length_b   1.000
_cell.length_c   1.000
_cell.angle_alpha   90.00
_cell.angle_beta   90.00
_cell.angle_gamma   90.00
#
_symmetry.space_group_name_H-M   'P 1'
#
loop_
_entity.id
_entity.type
_entity.pdbx_description
1 polymer ?
#
loop_
_entity_poly.entity_id
_entity_poly.type
_entity_poly.pdbx_seq_one_letter_code
_entity_poly.pdbx_strand_id
1 'polypeptide(L)' 'MLLDELIPTVKELPRIDKLRLMQFLATDLAEAEDVEPLVIREQYPVWTPVNAVSAGETLLELLQQHEEE' A
#
# COMPACT_ATOMS: atom_id res chain seq x y z
N MET A 1 -3.79 21.11 11.95
CA MET A 1 -2.56 20.75 12.67
C MET A 1 -1.51 20.42 11.64
N LEU A 2 -0.32 20.98 11.74
CA LEU A 2 0.75 20.72 10.78
C LEU A 2 1.59 19.52 11.23
N LEU A 3 2.09 18.73 10.28
CA LEU A 3 2.94 17.57 10.58
C LEU A 3 4.17 17.98 11.41
N ASP A 4 4.72 19.14 11.08
CA ASP A 4 5.91 19.74 11.68
C ASP A 4 5.74 19.98 13.18
N GLU A 5 4.51 20.28 13.61
CA GLU A 5 4.14 20.53 15.01
C GLU A 5 4.01 19.21 15.80
N LEU A 6 3.72 18.10 15.11
CA LEU A 6 3.49 16.78 15.72
C LEU A 6 4.77 15.94 15.86
N ILE A 7 5.75 16.14 14.96
CA ILE A 7 7.02 15.39 14.94
C ILE A 7 7.75 15.41 16.29
N PRO A 8 7.88 16.55 17.01
CA PRO A 8 8.55 16.57 18.31
C PRO A 8 7.89 15.62 19.32
N THR A 9 6.57 15.64 19.42
CA THR A 9 5.80 14.79 20.34
C THR A 9 5.91 13.32 19.97
N VAL A 10 5.87 12.97 18.68
CA VAL A 10 6.06 11.59 18.22
C VAL A 10 7.46 11.08 18.54
N LYS A 11 8.48 11.95 18.52
CA LYS A 11 9.86 11.58 18.87
C LYS A 11 10.04 11.27 20.36
N GLU A 12 9.24 11.85 21.24
CA GLU A 12 9.27 11.59 22.68
C GLU A 12 8.64 10.24 23.07
N LEU A 13 7.84 9.64 22.18
CA LEU A 13 7.18 8.37 22.46
C LEU A 13 8.18 7.23 22.71
N PRO A 14 7.87 6.32 23.66
CA PRO A 14 8.58 5.06 23.81
C PRO A 14 8.58 4.25 22.52
N ARG A 15 9.60 3.41 22.32
CA ARG A 15 9.74 2.59 21.09
C ARG A 15 8.49 1.76 20.78
N ILE A 16 7.84 1.20 21.80
CA ILE A 16 6.61 0.40 21.60
C ILE A 16 5.44 1.25 21.12
N ASP A 17 5.30 2.47 21.62
CA ASP A 17 4.19 3.35 21.25
C ASP A 17 4.40 3.97 19.87
N LYS A 18 5.66 4.19 19.47
CA LYS A 18 5.99 4.53 18.07
C LYS A 18 5.54 3.43 17.11
N LEU A 19 5.79 2.16 17.45
CA LEU A 19 5.36 1.04 16.61
C LEU A 19 3.83 0.94 16.54
N ARG A 20 3.14 1.16 17.67
CA ARG A 20 1.66 1.21 17.70
C ARG A 20 1.11 2.35 16.86
N LEU A 21 1.70 3.54 16.94
CA LEU A 21 1.31 4.70 16.13
C LEU A 21 1.49 4.40 14.63
N MET A 22 2.60 3.77 14.23
CA MET A 22 2.80 3.36 12.84
C MET A 22 1.74 2.37 12.37
N GLN A 23 1.39 1.37 13.20
CA GLN A 23 0.33 0.42 12.87
C GLN A 23 -1.02 1.11 12.73
N PHE A 24 -1.37 1.97 13.67
CA PHE A 24 -2.61 2.75 13.63
C PHE A 24 -2.73 3.57 12.34
N LEU A 25 -1.68 4.32 11.97
CA LEU A 25 -1.67 5.14 10.75
C LEU A 25 -1.71 4.29 9.48
N ALA A 26 -1.03 3.14 9.46
CA ALA A 26 -1.06 2.23 8.32
C ALA A 26 -2.45 1.60 8.12
N THR A 27 -3.14 1.25 9.21
CA THR A 27 -4.52 0.73 9.14
C THR A 27 -5.50 1.81 8.67
N ASP A 28 -5.40 3.02 9.22
CA ASP A 28 -6.26 4.16 8.83
C ASP A 28 -6.13 4.49 7.33
N LEU A 29 -4.89 4.47 6.81
CA LEU A 29 -4.64 4.70 5.39
C LEU A 29 -5.20 3.56 4.51
N ALA A 30 -5.05 2.30 4.94
CA ALA A 30 -5.57 1.16 4.21
C ALA A 30 -7.11 1.17 4.13
N GLU A 31 -7.78 1.51 5.23
CA GLU A 31 -9.25 1.70 5.27
C GLU A 31 -9.70 2.83 4.34
N ALA A 32 -8.94 3.93 4.25
CA ALA A 32 -9.25 5.03 3.36
C ALA A 32 -9.09 4.69 1.87
N GLU A 33 -8.19 3.77 1.54
CA GLU A 33 -7.90 3.33 0.17
C GLU A 33 -8.71 2.07 -0.25
N ASP A 34 -9.65 1.62 0.60
CA ASP A 34 -10.42 0.37 0.42
C ASP A 34 -9.50 -0.86 0.24
N VAL A 35 -8.31 -0.80 0.85
CA VAL A 35 -7.32 -1.87 0.86
C VAL A 35 -7.54 -2.68 2.13
N GLU A 36 -7.97 -3.94 1.98
CA GLU A 36 -8.12 -4.82 3.13
C GLU A 36 -6.76 -5.06 3.82
N PRO A 37 -6.67 -4.87 5.15
CA PRO A 37 -5.42 -5.09 5.88
C PRO A 37 -4.99 -6.57 5.81
N LEU A 38 -3.68 -6.79 5.74
CA LEU A 38 -3.13 -8.15 5.74
C LEU A 38 -3.42 -8.85 7.08
N VAL A 39 -4.24 -9.89 7.02
CA VAL A 39 -4.61 -10.78 8.12
C VAL A 39 -3.50 -11.80 8.36
N ILE A 40 -3.12 -11.93 9.63
CA ILE A 40 -2.13 -12.90 10.08
C ILE A 40 -2.65 -14.32 9.81
N ARG A 41 -1.84 -15.13 9.10
CA ARG A 41 -2.12 -16.53 8.65
C ARG A 41 -3.10 -16.66 7.49
N GLU A 42 -3.45 -15.56 6.83
CA GLU A 42 -4.18 -15.65 5.57
C GLU A 42 -3.24 -15.98 4.41
N GLN A 43 -3.75 -16.75 3.45
CA GLN A 43 -3.03 -17.08 2.22
C GLN A 43 -3.41 -16.07 1.15
N TYR A 44 -2.54 -15.08 0.94
CA TYR A 44 -2.71 -14.17 -0.18
C TYR A 44 -2.22 -14.84 -1.46
N PRO A 45 -3.02 -14.84 -2.54
CA PRO A 45 -2.52 -15.29 -3.82
C PRO A 45 -1.31 -14.41 -4.16
N VAL A 46 -0.14 -15.03 -4.27
CA VAL A 46 0.99 -14.33 -4.86
C VAL A 46 0.64 -14.21 -6.34
N TRP A 47 0.24 -13.00 -6.75
CA TRP A 47 0.09 -12.65 -8.16
C TRP A 47 1.49 -12.61 -8.79
N THR A 48 2.14 -13.77 -8.88
CA THR A 48 3.38 -13.89 -9.61
C THR A 48 3.04 -13.77 -11.09
N PRO A 49 3.69 -12.90 -11.86
CA PRO A 49 3.49 -12.80 -13.30
C PRO A 49 3.99 -14.05 -14.06
N VAL A 50 4.44 -15.09 -13.34
CA VAL A 50 5.05 -16.31 -13.88
C VAL A 50 4.11 -17.09 -14.81
N ASN A 51 2.81 -16.79 -14.83
CA ASN A 51 1.89 -17.28 -15.86
C ASN A 51 0.91 -16.20 -16.37
N ALA A 52 1.19 -14.91 -16.14
CA ALA A 52 0.33 -13.79 -16.54
C ALA A 52 0.71 -13.27 -17.95
N VAL A 53 0.98 -14.19 -18.88
CA VAL A 53 1.39 -13.85 -20.26
C VAL A 53 0.37 -12.93 -20.92
N SER A 54 -0.91 -13.18 -20.68
CA SER A 54 -2.02 -12.36 -21.19
C SER A 54 -2.04 -10.93 -20.65
N ALA A 55 -1.62 -10.70 -19.40
CA ALA A 55 -1.60 -9.36 -18.82
C ALA A 55 -0.53 -8.48 -19.47
N GLY A 56 0.62 -9.08 -19.83
CA GLY A 56 1.66 -8.39 -20.59
C GLY A 56 1.19 -7.99 -21.99
N GLU A 57 0.50 -8.89 -22.68
CA GLU A 57 -0.09 -8.62 -24.01
C GLU A 57 -1.14 -7.50 -23.96
N THR A 58 -2.05 -7.52 -22.98
CA THR A 58 -3.07 -6.47 -22.83
C THR A 58 -2.47 -5.10 -22.56
N LEU A 59 -1.39 -5.01 -21.77
CA LEU A 59 -0.70 -3.74 -21.51
C LEU A 59 0.01 -3.20 -22.76
N LEU A 60 0.58 -4.09 -23.58
CA LEU A 60 1.19 -3.73 -24.86
C LEU A 60 0.16 -3.21 -25.86
N GLU A 61 -1.00 -3.86 -25.97
CA GLU A 61 -2.10 -3.42 -26.83
C GLU A 61 -2.63 -2.04 -26.43
N LEU A 62 -2.80 -1.80 -25.13
CA LEU A 62 -3.27 -0.50 -24.61
C LEU A 62 -2.26 0.63 -24.89
N LEU A 63 -0.96 0.35 -24.76
CA LEU A 63 0.09 1.32 -25.09
C LEU A 63 0.07 1.68 -26.57
N GLN A 64 -0.08 0.69 -27.45
CA GLN A 64 -0.17 0.91 -28.90
C GLN A 64 -1.41 1.73 -29.27
N GLN A 65 -2.57 1.41 -28.67
CA GLN A 65 -3.80 2.17 -28.90
C GLN A 65 -3.66 3.63 -28.47
N HIS A 66 -2.95 3.91 -27.37
CA HIS A 66 -2.69 5.28 -26.91
C HIS A 66 -1.66 6.02 -27.78
N GLU A 67 -0.73 5.32 -28.44
CA GLU A 67 0.22 5.93 -29.37
C GLU A 67 -0.41 6.25 -30.74
N GLU A 68 -1.51 5.58 -31.09
CA GLU A 68 -2.27 5.78 -32.34
C GLU A 68 -3.36 6.87 -32.24
N GLU A 69 -3.69 7.34 -31.03
CA GLU A 69 -4.58 8.50 -30.75
C GLU A 69 -3.82 9.85 -30.75
#